data_AF-A0A0N0TM81-F1
#
_entry.id   AF-A0A0N0TM81-F1
#
_cell.length_a   1.000
_cell.length_b   1.000
_cell.length_c   1.000
_cell.angle_alpha   90.00
_cell.angle_beta   90.00
_cell.angle_gamma   90.00
#
_symmetry.space_group_name_H-M   'P 1'
#
loop_
_entity.id
_entity.type
_entity.pdbx_description
1 polymer ?
#
loop_
_entity_poly.entity_id
_entity_poly.type
_entity_poly.pdbx_seq_one_letter_code
_entity_poly.pdbx_strand_id
1 'polypeptide(L)'
;MARSARARTGAAEGAAVRDTDGRTYAATTVALPSLQLTALQAAVAAAVSSGAEGLEAAAVVTASTEVDADSVAAVRDLTAGAPVLRADASGAVQETVVG
;
A
#
# COMPACT_ATOMS: atom_id res chain seq x y z
N MET A 1 5.28 -3.66 8.43
CA MET A 1 5.30 -4.78 7.46
C MET A 1 5.79 -4.37 6.07
N ALA A 2 5.31 -3.27 5.49
CA ALA A 2 5.71 -2.75 4.17
C ALA A 2 7.24 -2.71 3.95
N ARG A 3 8.00 -2.03 4.84
CA ARG A 3 9.47 -1.93 4.76
C ARG A 3 10.15 -3.30 4.73
N SER A 4 9.77 -4.19 5.65
CA SER A 4 10.35 -5.53 5.75
C SER A 4 10.01 -6.38 4.52
N ALA A 5 8.80 -6.26 3.97
CA ALA A 5 8.42 -6.96 2.75
C ALA A 5 9.28 -6.51 1.56
N ARG A 6 9.41 -5.20 1.35
CA ARG A 6 10.29 -4.62 0.32
C ARG A 6 11.75 -5.07 0.48
N ALA A 7 12.29 -4.98 1.69
CA ALA A 7 13.68 -5.35 1.96
C ALA A 7 13.97 -6.83 1.68
N ARG A 8 13.00 -7.72 1.94
CA ARG A 8 13.16 -9.16 1.67
C ARG A 8 13.11 -9.51 0.18
N THR A 9 12.29 -8.82 -0.61
CA THR A 9 12.10 -9.15 -2.03
C THR A 9 12.99 -8.33 -2.97
N GLY A 10 13.53 -7.20 -2.51
CA GLY A 10 14.26 -6.25 -3.35
C GLY A 10 13.37 -5.49 -4.33
N ALA A 11 12.05 -5.54 -4.15
CA ALA A 11 11.10 -4.85 -5.03
C ALA A 11 11.24 -3.32 -4.97
N ALA A 12 10.74 -2.64 -6.01
CA ALA A 12 10.71 -1.18 -6.07
C ALA A 12 10.00 -0.58 -4.84
N GLU A 13 8.85 -1.17 -4.47
CA GLU A 13 8.02 -0.73 -3.36
C GLU A 13 7.57 -1.90 -2.48
N GLY A 14 7.25 -1.57 -1.24
CA GLY A 14 6.44 -2.42 -0.36
C GLY A 14 5.31 -1.61 0.24
N ALA A 15 4.15 -2.22 0.43
CA ALA A 15 2.99 -1.57 1.00
C ALA A 15 2.31 -2.45 2.05
N ALA A 16 1.52 -1.82 2.90
CA ALA A 16 0.60 -2.50 3.79
C ALA A 16 -0.68 -1.67 4.00
N VAL A 17 -1.83 -2.34 4.06
CA VAL A 17 -3.12 -1.75 4.42
C VAL A 17 -3.68 -2.41 5.67
N ARG A 18 -4.30 -1.62 6.53
CA ARG A 18 -4.99 -2.05 7.76
C ARG A 18 -6.49 -1.95 7.51
N ASP A 19 -7.22 -3.05 7.69
CA ASP A 19 -8.69 -3.03 7.60
C ASP A 19 -9.35 -2.72 8.95
N THR A 20 -10.65 -2.42 8.91
CA THR A 20 -11.47 -2.06 10.07
C THR A 20 -11.70 -3.18 11.07
N ASP A 21 -11.43 -4.43 10.68
CA ASP A 21 -11.49 -5.61 11.57
C ASP A 21 -10.14 -5.86 12.25
N GLY A 22 -9.13 -5.05 11.93
CA GLY A 22 -7.80 -5.17 12.49
C GLY A 22 -6.93 -6.26 11.84
N ARG A 23 -7.20 -6.65 10.60
CA ARG A 23 -6.28 -7.44 9.77
C ARG A 23 -5.34 -6.52 9.00
N THR A 24 -4.17 -7.02 8.64
CA THR A 24 -3.22 -6.24 7.83
C THR A 24 -2.70 -7.06 6.67
N TYR A 25 -2.76 -6.46 5.49
CA TYR A 25 -2.37 -7.06 4.22
C TYR A 25 -1.13 -6.35 3.73
N ALA A 26 -0.05 -7.08 3.47
CA ALA A 26 1.18 -6.51 2.93
C ALA A 26 1.51 -7.14 1.58
N ALA A 27 2.01 -6.30 0.68
CA ALA A 27 2.45 -6.72 -0.64
C ALA A 27 3.68 -5.91 -1.07
N THR A 28 4.29 -6.33 -2.16
CA THR A 28 5.35 -5.61 -2.85
C THR A 28 4.98 -5.46 -4.32
N THR A 29 5.67 -4.58 -5.05
CA THR A 29 5.45 -4.37 -6.49
C THR A 29 5.40 -5.72 -7.23
N VAL A 30 4.40 -5.88 -8.09
CA VAL A 30 4.29 -7.01 -9.03
C VAL A 30 4.74 -6.51 -10.39
N ALA A 31 5.75 -7.13 -10.98
CA ALA A 31 6.35 -6.73 -12.26
C ALA A 31 6.46 -7.92 -13.22
N LEU A 32 5.34 -8.61 -13.47
CA LEU A 32 5.27 -9.70 -14.43
C LEU A 32 4.88 -9.14 -15.82
N PRO A 33 5.22 -9.84 -16.93
CA PRO A 33 4.88 -9.37 -18.28
C PRO A 33 3.38 -9.13 -18.50
N SER A 34 2.52 -9.95 -17.87
CA SER A 34 1.07 -9.90 -18.06
C SER A 34 0.30 -9.33 -16.86
N LEU A 35 1.00 -8.99 -15.77
CA LEU A 35 0.38 -8.44 -14.57
C LEU A 35 1.38 -7.53 -13.86
N GLN A 36 1.08 -6.24 -13.87
CA GLN A 36 1.87 -5.23 -13.19
C GLN A 36 0.96 -4.52 -12.18
N LEU A 37 1.39 -4.47 -10.93
CA LEU A 37 0.68 -3.80 -9.86
C LEU A 37 1.68 -3.03 -9.01
N THR A 38 1.32 -1.82 -8.59
CA THR A 38 2.03 -1.15 -7.49
C THR A 38 1.94 -2.01 -6.23
N ALA A 39 2.82 -1.77 -5.27
CA ALA A 39 2.74 -2.50 -4.00
C ALA A 39 1.41 -2.23 -3.28
N LEU A 40 0.91 -1.00 -3.36
CA LEU A 40 -0.34 -0.61 -2.70
C LEU A 40 -1.56 -1.24 -3.38
N GLN A 41 -1.63 -1.24 -4.72
CA GLN A 41 -2.68 -1.94 -5.46
C GLN A 41 -2.74 -3.43 -5.08
N ALA A 42 -1.58 -4.10 -5.01
CA ALA A 42 -1.53 -5.51 -4.63
C ALA A 42 -1.99 -5.75 -3.17
N ALA A 43 -1.66 -4.84 -2.24
CA ALA A 43 -2.11 -4.93 -0.85
C ALA A 43 -3.63 -4.71 -0.72
N VAL A 44 -4.18 -3.72 -1.43
CA VAL A 44 -5.63 -3.47 -1.50
C VAL A 44 -6.36 -4.66 -2.13
N ALA A 45 -5.85 -5.20 -3.24
CA ALA A 45 -6.44 -6.37 -3.89
C ALA A 45 -6.49 -7.59 -2.94
N ALA A 46 -5.44 -7.83 -2.16
CA ALA A 46 -5.43 -8.88 -1.15
C ALA A 46 -6.45 -8.64 -0.03
N ALA A 47 -6.60 -7.38 0.42
CA ALA A 47 -7.60 -7.01 1.42
C ALA A 47 -9.03 -7.25 0.91
N VAL A 48 -9.37 -6.71 -0.26
CA VAL A 48 -10.69 -6.85 -0.90
C VAL A 48 -11.01 -8.32 -1.17
N SER A 49 -10.07 -9.08 -1.74
CA SER A 49 -10.25 -10.50 -2.00
C SER A 49 -10.43 -11.33 -0.72
N SER A 50 -10.05 -10.79 0.43
CA SER A 50 -10.22 -11.43 1.75
C SER A 50 -11.48 -10.94 2.48
N GLY A 51 -12.29 -10.09 1.86
CA GLY A 51 -13.55 -9.58 2.43
C GLY A 51 -13.40 -8.34 3.32
N ALA A 52 -12.31 -7.57 3.20
CA ALA A 52 -12.20 -6.28 3.90
C ALA A 52 -13.24 -5.30 3.35
N GLU A 53 -14.12 -4.79 4.22
CA GLU A 53 -15.17 -3.82 3.86
C GLU A 53 -14.69 -2.36 3.93
N GLY A 54 -13.61 -2.09 4.66
CA GLY A 54 -13.06 -0.76 4.87
C GLY A 54 -11.58 -0.79 5.24
N LEU A 55 -10.90 0.35 5.06
CA LEU A 55 -9.48 0.52 5.41
C LEU A 55 -9.32 1.67 6.40
N GLU A 56 -8.59 1.42 7.48
CA GLU A 56 -8.25 2.45 8.46
C GLU A 56 -7.07 3.32 8.00
N ALA A 57 -6.11 2.71 7.31
CA ALA A 57 -4.92 3.39 6.79
C ALA A 57 -4.16 2.50 5.79
N ALA A 58 -3.33 3.15 4.96
CA ALA A 58 -2.34 2.50 4.11
C ALA A 58 -0.95 3.09 4.35
N ALA A 59 0.08 2.27 4.11
CA ALA A 59 1.47 2.70 4.12
C ALA A 59 2.21 2.17 2.90
N VAL A 60 3.00 3.02 2.25
CA VAL A 60 3.87 2.69 1.11
C VAL A 60 5.30 3.06 1.45
N VAL A 61 6.21 2.12 1.23
CA VAL A 61 7.66 2.32 1.35
C VAL A 61 8.23 2.27 -0.05
N THR A 62 8.73 3.41 -0.52
CA THR A 62 9.20 3.59 -1.90
C THR A 62 10.36 4.59 -1.93
N ALA A 63 11.17 4.53 -2.99
CA ALA A 63 12.15 5.58 -3.29
C ALA A 63 11.52 6.75 -4.06
N SER A 64 10.31 6.57 -4.58
CA SER A 64 9.53 7.63 -5.23
C SER A 64 9.20 8.75 -4.24
N THR A 65 9.14 9.98 -4.75
CA THR A 65 8.67 11.15 -4.00
C THR A 65 7.15 11.24 -3.97
N GLU A 66 6.45 10.44 -4.77
CA GLU A 66 4.99 10.45 -4.92
C GLU A 66 4.42 9.04 -4.76
N VAL A 67 3.14 8.97 -4.38
CA VAL A 67 2.34 7.73 -4.43
C VAL A 67 1.47 7.77 -5.67
N ASP A 68 1.43 6.66 -6.40
CA ASP A 68 0.58 6.50 -7.58
C ASP A 68 -0.90 6.84 -7.29
N ALA A 69 -1.50 7.66 -8.15
CA ALA A 69 -2.84 8.22 -7.93
C ALA A 69 -3.93 7.15 -7.94
N ASP A 70 -3.84 6.16 -8.84
CA ASP A 70 -4.80 5.06 -8.91
C ASP A 70 -4.70 4.15 -7.67
N SER A 71 -3.50 4.01 -7.11
CA SER A 71 -3.30 3.32 -5.84
C SER A 71 -3.95 4.04 -4.66
N VAL A 72 -3.88 5.37 -4.62
CA VAL A 72 -4.59 6.18 -3.62
C VAL A 72 -6.11 6.09 -3.83
N ALA A 73 -6.59 6.14 -5.07
CA ALA A 73 -8.00 5.97 -5.40
C ALA A 73 -8.53 4.60 -4.94
N ALA A 74 -7.79 3.51 -5.17
CA ALA A 74 -8.18 2.16 -4.73
C ALA A 74 -8.33 2.03 -3.21
N VAL A 75 -7.50 2.75 -2.42
CA VAL A 75 -7.70 2.83 -0.95
C VAL A 75 -8.99 3.57 -0.62
N ARG A 76 -9.26 4.67 -1.34
CA ARG A 76 -10.42 5.54 -1.10
C ARG A 76 -11.74 4.93 -1.54
N ASP A 77 -11.73 3.99 -2.48
CA ASP A 77 -12.90 3.20 -2.86
C ASP A 77 -13.44 2.39 -1.66
N LEU A 78 -12.56 1.94 -0.75
CA LEU A 78 -12.97 1.27 0.49
C LEU A 78 -13.29 2.28 1.59
N THR A 79 -12.52 3.37 1.68
CA THR A 79 -12.72 4.39 2.71
C THR A 79 -12.18 5.75 2.24
N ALA A 80 -13.08 6.66 1.86
CA ALA A 80 -12.73 7.93 1.20
C ALA A 80 -11.69 8.79 1.94
N GLY A 81 -11.67 8.75 3.27
CA GLY A 81 -10.76 9.51 4.13
C GLY A 81 -9.55 8.74 4.66
N ALA A 82 -9.33 7.49 4.24
CA ALA A 82 -8.24 6.68 4.77
C ALA A 82 -6.88 7.31 4.40
N PRO A 83 -6.00 7.61 5.38
CA PRO A 83 -4.70 8.20 5.12
C PRO A 83 -3.77 7.20 4.43
N VAL A 84 -2.97 7.70 3.48
CA VAL A 84 -1.89 6.94 2.85
C VAL A 84 -0.55 7.55 3.25
N LEU A 85 0.23 6.81 4.03
CA LEU A 85 1.55 7.26 4.49
C LEU A 85 2.63 6.81 3.50
N ARG A 86 3.39 7.75 2.95
CA ARG A 86 4.59 7.46 2.18
C ARG A 86 5.81 7.56 3.09
N ALA A 87 6.61 6.50 3.12
CA ALA A 87 7.85 6.43 3.86
C ALA A 87 9.03 6.07 2.96
N ASP A 88 10.22 6.48 3.38
CA ASP A 88 11.46 6.10 2.72
C ASP A 88 11.94 4.69 3.14
N ALA A 89 13.08 4.24 2.60
CA ALA A 89 13.66 2.94 2.90
C ALA A 89 14.11 2.76 4.38
N SER A 90 14.32 3.84 5.13
CA SER A 90 14.58 3.79 6.57
C SER A 90 13.30 3.52 7.37
N GLY A 91 12.14 3.85 6.78
CA GLY A 91 10.83 3.78 7.42
C GLY A 91 10.38 5.12 8.00
N ALA A 92 11.14 6.20 7.79
CA ALA A 92 10.72 7.54 8.14
C ALA A 92 9.59 7.98 7.21
N VAL A 93 8.49 8.45 7.79
CA VAL A 93 7.35 9.00 7.04
C VAL A 93 7.79 10.32 6.45
N GLN A 94 7.64 10.43 5.13
CA GLN A 94 8.00 11.62 4.36
C GLN A 94 6.75 12.44 3.99
N GLU A 95 5.59 11.79 3.92
CA GLU A 95 4.33 12.40 3.51
C GLU A 95 3.16 11.59 4.04
N THR A 96 2.07 12.28 4.38
CA THR A 96 0.76 11.67 4.61
C THR A 96 -0.20 12.26 3.60
N VAL A 97 -0.60 11.47 2.61
CA VAL A 97 -1.62 11.85 1.65
C VAL A 97 -2.97 11.73 2.35
N VAL A 98 -3.54 12.89 2.67
CA VAL A 98 -4.89 13.03 3.21
C VAL A 98 -5.83 13.52 2.10
N GLY A 99 -7.10 13.13 2.19
CA GLY A 99 -8.18 13.65 1.35
C GLY A 99 -8.75 14.93 1.94
#